data_AF-A0A0Q5NHB6-F1
#
_entry.id   AF-A0A0Q5NHB6-F1
#
_cell.length_a   1.000
_cell.length_b   1.000
_cell.length_c   1.000
_cell.angle_alpha   90.00
_cell.angle_beta   90.00
_cell.angle_gamma   90.00
#
_symmetry.space_group_name_H-M   'P 1'
#
loop_
_entity.id
_entity.type
_entity.pdbx_description
1 polymer ?
#
loop_
_entity_poly.entity_id
_entity_poly.type
_entity_poly.pdbx_seq_one_letter_code
_entity_poly.pdbx_strand_id
1 'polypeptide(L)'
;MQKAGFIGLGIMGKPMAENLVKNGVALAAFTRSGVPAELTQAGAVACDNPAAVAAQADVIFVMVPDTPDVERVLFGENGVVAALRPGQIVVDMSSISPIATRDFAAKVRERGAEYLDAPVSGGEVGAKAASLTIMVGGSQATFDTVKPLFDMMGKNVSLIGEVGAGQVCKLANQVIVAATIEAVGEALLLASKAGVDAEKVRKALMGGFASSRILEVHGERMTKRTFNPGFRIELHQKDLNLALSTAQSLGVSLPNTATCQALFNACAAHGGKAWDHSGMVRALEYLADHEIGQNTAS
;
A
#
# COMPACT_ATOMS: atom_id res chain seq x y z
N MET A 1 -16.75 9.03 -22.08
CA MET A 1 -15.86 8.43 -21.05
C MET A 1 -14.95 9.52 -20.51
N GLN A 2 -14.78 9.61 -19.20
CA GLN A 2 -13.84 10.56 -18.58
C GLN A 2 -12.40 10.23 -18.99
N LYS A 3 -11.59 11.24 -19.27
CA LYS A 3 -10.15 11.06 -19.51
C LYS A 3 -9.45 10.90 -18.17
N ALA A 4 -8.51 9.96 -18.08
CA ALA A 4 -7.75 9.74 -16.86
C ALA A 4 -6.28 10.15 -17.04
N GLY A 5 -5.69 10.61 -15.95
CA GLY A 5 -4.26 10.85 -15.80
C GLY A 5 -3.68 9.84 -14.81
N PHE A 6 -2.46 9.35 -15.02
CA PHE A 6 -1.79 8.47 -14.07
C PHE A 6 -0.34 8.89 -13.86
N ILE A 7 -0.01 9.26 -12.62
CA ILE A 7 1.31 9.73 -12.21
C ILE A 7 1.92 8.72 -11.25
N GLY A 8 3.06 8.16 -11.63
CA GLY A 8 3.76 7.12 -10.86
C GLY A 8 3.44 5.73 -11.39
N LEU A 9 4.38 5.15 -12.14
CA LEU A 9 4.21 3.87 -12.84
C LEU A 9 5.19 2.82 -12.32
N GLY A 10 5.29 2.73 -10.99
CA GLY A 10 6.09 1.71 -10.31
C GLY A 10 5.39 0.35 -10.30
N ILE A 11 5.83 -0.52 -9.38
CA ILE A 11 5.33 -1.90 -9.20
C ILE A 11 3.79 -1.95 -9.08
N MET A 12 3.19 -0.97 -8.40
CA MET A 12 1.74 -0.87 -8.26
C MET A 12 1.10 -0.06 -9.41
N GLY A 13 1.62 1.14 -9.69
CA GLY A 13 0.99 2.08 -10.62
C GLY A 13 0.96 1.61 -12.07
N LYS A 14 2.00 0.92 -12.56
CA LYS A 14 2.04 0.38 -13.94
C LYS A 14 0.86 -0.57 -14.20
N PRO A 15 0.68 -1.69 -13.45
CA PRO A 15 -0.44 -2.60 -13.72
C PRO A 15 -1.82 -1.96 -13.47
N MET A 16 -1.93 -1.00 -12.56
CA MET A 16 -3.17 -0.22 -12.36
C MET A 16 -3.52 0.60 -13.62
N ALA A 17 -2.56 1.34 -14.17
CA ALA A 17 -2.70 2.09 -15.41
C ALA A 17 -3.02 1.18 -16.61
N GLU A 18 -2.37 0.01 -16.69
CA GLU A 18 -2.66 -0.98 -17.74
C GLU A 18 -4.11 -1.45 -17.69
N ASN A 19 -4.68 -1.66 -16.50
CA ASN A 19 -6.08 -2.08 -16.38
C ASN A 19 -7.05 -0.99 -16.86
N LEU A 20 -6.76 0.29 -16.59
CA LEU A 20 -7.56 1.39 -17.13
C LEU A 20 -7.52 1.41 -18.67
N VAL A 21 -6.32 1.30 -19.25
CA VAL A 21 -6.15 1.30 -20.72
C VAL A 21 -6.83 0.09 -21.37
N LYS A 22 -6.70 -1.11 -20.79
CA LYS A 22 -7.37 -2.34 -21.27
C LYS A 22 -8.90 -2.21 -21.29
N ASN A 23 -9.47 -1.39 -20.40
CA ASN A 23 -10.90 -1.10 -20.35
C ASN A 23 -11.31 0.12 -21.20
N GLY A 24 -10.42 0.60 -22.09
CA GLY A 24 -10.72 1.66 -23.06
C GLY A 24 -10.66 3.08 -22.50
N VAL A 25 -10.06 3.28 -21.31
CA VAL A 25 -9.86 4.62 -20.76
C VAL A 25 -8.74 5.34 -21.50
N ALA A 26 -9.04 6.53 -22.05
CA ALA A 26 -8.02 7.41 -22.60
C ALA A 26 -7.12 7.93 -21.46
N LEU A 27 -5.84 7.55 -21.49
CA LEU A 27 -4.92 7.75 -20.37
C LEU A 27 -3.74 8.66 -20.76
N ALA A 28 -3.55 9.75 -20.02
CA ALA A 28 -2.30 10.52 -20.01
C ALA A 28 -1.42 10.02 -18.85
N ALA A 29 -0.15 9.75 -19.10
CA ALA A 29 0.70 9.08 -18.11
C ALA A 29 2.05 9.78 -17.94
N PHE A 30 2.56 9.78 -16.70
CA PHE A 30 3.90 10.25 -16.37
C PHE A 30 4.53 9.40 -15.27
N THR A 31 5.83 9.16 -15.39
CA THR A 31 6.66 8.67 -14.29
C THR A 31 8.08 9.20 -14.49
N ARG A 32 8.82 9.41 -13.41
CA ARG A 32 10.17 9.98 -13.45
C ARG A 32 11.15 9.18 -14.32
N SER A 33 10.96 7.86 -14.42
CA SER A 33 11.81 6.95 -15.19
C SER A 33 11.43 6.84 -16.68
N GLY A 34 10.46 7.63 -17.15
CA GLY A 34 9.87 7.49 -18.48
C GLY A 34 8.72 6.48 -18.49
N VAL A 35 7.67 6.79 -19.27
CA VAL A 35 6.47 5.95 -19.37
C VAL A 35 6.83 4.61 -20.02
N PRO A 36 6.46 3.46 -19.41
CA PRO A 36 6.71 2.14 -19.98
C PRO A 36 6.16 2.00 -21.39
N ALA A 37 6.94 1.42 -22.29
CA ALA A 37 6.58 1.27 -23.70
C ALA A 37 5.29 0.47 -23.90
N GLU A 38 5.00 -0.49 -23.00
CA GLU A 38 3.78 -1.29 -23.05
C GLU A 38 2.52 -0.44 -22.87
N LEU A 39 2.58 0.61 -22.04
CA LEU A 39 1.47 1.53 -21.86
C LEU A 39 1.28 2.42 -23.09
N THR A 40 2.36 2.95 -23.67
CA THR A 40 2.26 3.79 -24.88
C THR A 40 1.81 2.98 -26.10
N GLN A 41 2.28 1.73 -26.24
CA GLN A 41 1.83 0.82 -27.29
C GLN A 41 0.37 0.42 -27.11
N ALA A 42 -0.13 0.39 -25.87
CA ALA A 42 -1.55 0.20 -25.57
C ALA A 42 -2.40 1.47 -25.73
N GLY A 43 -1.81 2.61 -26.12
CA GLY A 43 -2.52 3.85 -26.43
C GLY A 43 -2.48 4.93 -25.34
N ALA A 44 -1.72 4.74 -24.26
CA ALA A 44 -1.50 5.81 -23.29
C ALA A 44 -0.62 6.93 -23.87
N VAL A 45 -0.97 8.18 -23.58
CA VAL A 45 -0.20 9.37 -23.99
C VAL A 45 0.87 9.64 -22.94
N ALA A 46 2.15 9.48 -23.34
CA ALA A 46 3.27 9.86 -22.48
C ALA A 46 3.36 11.39 -22.36
N CYS A 47 3.45 11.89 -21.14
CA CYS A 47 3.62 13.30 -20.81
C CYS A 47 4.99 13.55 -20.18
N ASP A 48 5.46 14.80 -20.22
CA ASP A 48 6.80 15.16 -19.73
C ASP A 48 6.84 15.51 -18.23
N ASN A 49 5.68 15.81 -17.63
CA ASN A 49 5.56 16.21 -16.22
C ASN A 49 4.13 16.06 -15.67
N PRO A 50 3.92 16.16 -14.34
CA PRO A 50 2.60 16.09 -13.71
C PRO A 50 1.58 17.13 -14.23
N ALA A 51 2.00 18.38 -14.48
CA ALA A 51 1.12 19.42 -15.02
C ALA A 51 0.58 19.05 -16.41
N ALA A 52 1.40 18.47 -17.28
CA ALA A 52 1.00 18.01 -18.61
C ALA A 52 -0.01 16.85 -18.56
N VAL A 53 0.08 15.98 -17.54
CA VAL A 53 -0.96 14.96 -17.29
C VAL A 53 -2.27 15.62 -16.86
N ALA A 54 -2.21 16.56 -15.90
CA ALA A 54 -3.38 17.27 -15.41
C ALA A 54 -4.08 18.09 -16.53
N ALA A 55 -3.34 18.64 -17.48
CA ALA A 55 -3.88 19.35 -18.63
C ALA A 55 -4.77 18.47 -19.55
N GLN A 56 -4.60 17.14 -19.52
CA GLN A 56 -5.22 16.21 -20.47
C GLN A 56 -6.28 15.28 -19.85
N ALA A 57 -6.43 15.30 -18.53
CA ALA A 57 -7.31 14.40 -17.79
C ALA A 57 -8.48 15.14 -17.13
N ASP A 58 -9.51 14.41 -16.73
CA ASP A 58 -10.59 14.86 -15.83
C ASP A 58 -10.36 14.30 -14.41
N VAL A 59 -9.86 13.06 -14.33
CA VAL A 59 -9.47 12.38 -13.08
C VAL A 59 -7.98 12.07 -13.11
N ILE A 60 -7.22 12.52 -12.11
CA ILE A 60 -5.76 12.39 -12.03
C ILE A 60 -5.39 11.45 -10.88
N PHE A 61 -4.96 10.23 -11.20
CA PHE A 61 -4.43 9.28 -10.23
C PHE A 61 -2.96 9.55 -9.92
N VAL A 62 -2.61 9.47 -8.64
CA VAL A 62 -1.23 9.54 -8.14
C VAL A 62 -0.90 8.26 -7.38
N MET A 63 0.23 7.62 -7.70
CA MET A 63 0.70 6.40 -7.04
C MET A 63 2.22 6.43 -6.86
N VAL A 64 2.66 7.07 -5.78
CA VAL A 64 4.09 7.33 -5.49
C VAL A 64 4.49 6.83 -4.08
N PRO A 65 5.79 6.76 -3.76
CA PRO A 65 6.25 6.03 -2.57
C PRO A 65 5.80 6.59 -1.22
N ASP A 66 5.83 7.92 -1.05
CA ASP A 66 5.63 8.55 0.26
C ASP A 66 5.05 9.98 0.17
N THR A 67 4.71 10.54 1.33
CA THR A 67 4.12 11.87 1.53
C THR A 67 4.89 12.99 0.81
N PRO A 68 6.22 13.09 0.90
CA PRO A 68 6.98 14.13 0.20
C PRO A 68 6.96 13.94 -1.32
N ASP A 69 6.76 12.72 -1.81
CA ASP A 69 6.65 12.46 -3.25
C ASP A 69 5.29 12.90 -3.78
N VAL A 70 4.21 12.67 -3.02
CA VAL A 70 2.88 13.22 -3.34
C VAL A 70 2.93 14.74 -3.33
N GLU A 71 3.52 15.35 -2.30
CA GLU A 71 3.68 16.80 -2.21
C GLU A 71 4.41 17.36 -3.44
N ARG A 72 5.52 16.74 -3.86
CA ARG A 72 6.27 17.15 -5.04
C ARG A 72 5.47 17.01 -6.33
N VAL A 73 4.71 15.92 -6.48
CA VAL A 73 3.85 15.70 -7.65
C VAL A 73 2.74 16.74 -7.72
N LEU A 74 2.14 17.09 -6.58
CA LEU A 74 1.02 18.03 -6.54
C LEU A 74 1.47 19.48 -6.66
N PHE A 75 2.47 19.89 -5.88
CA PHE A 75 2.81 21.30 -5.63
C PHE A 75 4.23 21.69 -6.08
N GLY A 76 5.04 20.74 -6.57
CA GLY A 76 6.37 21.04 -7.10
C GLY A 76 6.33 21.87 -8.39
N GLU A 77 7.51 22.22 -8.90
CA GLU A 77 7.64 22.83 -10.23
C GLU A 77 7.03 21.90 -11.28
N ASN A 78 6.16 22.43 -12.14
CA ASN A 78 5.35 21.65 -13.10
C ASN A 78 4.50 20.55 -12.42
N GLY A 79 4.09 20.77 -11.17
CA GLY A 79 3.18 19.91 -10.43
C GLY A 79 1.73 19.96 -10.94
N VAL A 80 0.91 19.00 -10.50
CA VAL A 80 -0.50 18.88 -10.88
C VAL A 80 -1.27 20.19 -10.70
N VAL A 81 -1.03 20.90 -9.58
CA VAL A 81 -1.75 22.13 -9.23
C VAL A 81 -1.48 23.28 -10.22
N ALA A 82 -0.36 23.28 -10.94
CA ALA A 82 -0.02 24.33 -11.90
C ALA A 82 -0.90 24.31 -13.17
N ALA A 83 -1.52 23.17 -13.50
CA ALA A 83 -2.38 23.01 -14.68
C ALA A 83 -3.80 22.53 -14.32
N LEU A 84 -4.14 22.57 -13.03
CA LEU A 84 -5.44 22.12 -12.54
C LEU A 84 -6.55 23.10 -12.97
N ARG A 85 -7.69 22.55 -13.39
CA ARG A 85 -8.88 23.26 -13.83
C ARG A 85 -10.05 22.94 -12.90
N PRO A 86 -11.00 23.88 -12.74
CA PRO A 86 -12.21 23.63 -11.96
C PRO A 86 -12.96 22.37 -12.43
N GLY A 87 -13.47 21.60 -11.48
CA GLY A 87 -14.22 20.36 -11.73
C GLY A 87 -13.39 19.11 -11.96
N GLN A 88 -12.05 19.21 -12.02
CA GLN A 88 -11.19 18.02 -12.05
C GLN A 88 -11.17 17.31 -10.69
N ILE A 89 -10.73 16.04 -10.68
CA ILE A 89 -10.62 15.23 -9.46
C ILE A 89 -9.19 14.69 -9.36
N VAL A 90 -8.50 14.98 -8.26
CA VAL A 90 -7.21 14.36 -7.91
C VAL A 90 -7.47 13.17 -7.01
N VAL A 91 -6.89 12.02 -7.33
CA VAL A 91 -7.05 10.77 -6.59
C VAL A 91 -5.67 10.26 -6.18
N ASP A 92 -5.30 10.46 -4.93
CA ASP A 92 -4.04 9.92 -4.40
C ASP A 92 -4.23 8.51 -3.87
N MET A 93 -3.65 7.53 -4.56
CA MET A 93 -3.69 6.12 -4.20
C MET A 93 -2.45 5.66 -3.42
N SER A 94 -1.55 6.60 -3.10
CA SER A 94 -0.36 6.37 -2.29
C SER A 94 -0.73 6.13 -0.82
N SER A 95 0.09 5.40 -0.06
CA SER A 95 -0.04 5.33 1.41
C SER A 95 0.79 6.46 2.05
N ILE A 96 0.13 7.48 2.60
CA ILE A 96 0.79 8.70 3.12
C ILE A 96 0.18 9.16 4.45
N SER A 97 0.72 10.24 5.03
CA SER A 97 0.20 10.83 6.27
C SER A 97 -1.24 11.35 6.09
N PRO A 98 -2.21 10.91 6.94
CA PRO A 98 -3.57 11.44 6.91
C PRO A 98 -3.66 12.94 7.18
N ILE A 99 -2.71 13.50 7.93
CA ILE A 99 -2.62 14.94 8.22
C ILE A 99 -2.27 15.68 6.93
N ALA A 100 -1.18 15.26 6.26
CA ALA A 100 -0.75 15.87 5.02
C ALA A 100 -1.81 15.73 3.91
N THR A 101 -2.49 14.59 3.84
CA THR A 101 -3.62 14.37 2.92
C THR A 101 -4.72 15.43 3.06
N ARG A 102 -5.10 15.78 4.29
CA ARG A 102 -6.12 16.82 4.52
C ARG A 102 -5.64 18.20 4.06
N ASP A 103 -4.38 18.52 4.33
CA ASP A 103 -3.76 19.77 3.88
C ASP A 103 -3.66 19.84 2.35
N PHE A 104 -3.31 18.73 1.70
CA PHE A 104 -3.22 18.63 0.24
C PHE A 104 -4.58 18.82 -0.41
N ALA A 105 -5.61 18.17 0.14
CA ALA A 105 -6.98 18.31 -0.35
C ALA A 105 -7.51 19.75 -0.24
N ALA A 106 -7.20 20.45 0.87
CA ALA A 106 -7.58 21.84 1.03
C ALA A 106 -6.97 22.72 -0.08
N LYS A 107 -5.66 22.60 -0.32
CA LYS A 107 -4.95 23.33 -1.38
C LYS A 107 -5.44 22.99 -2.80
N VAL A 108 -5.83 21.74 -3.04
CA VAL A 108 -6.43 21.32 -4.33
C VAL A 108 -7.81 21.96 -4.52
N ARG A 109 -8.63 22.03 -3.46
CA ARG A 109 -9.96 22.66 -3.50
C ARG A 109 -9.93 24.18 -3.70
N GLU A 110 -8.88 24.86 -3.24
CA GLU A 110 -8.66 26.28 -3.53
C GLU A 110 -8.53 26.58 -5.04
N ARG A 111 -8.22 25.57 -5.86
CA ARG A 111 -8.18 25.65 -7.33
C ARG A 111 -9.48 25.20 -8.01
N GLY A 112 -10.53 24.91 -7.23
CA GLY A 112 -11.85 24.50 -7.73
C GLY A 112 -11.93 23.03 -8.16
N ALA A 113 -11.00 22.19 -7.73
CA ALA A 113 -11.00 20.75 -8.02
C ALA A 113 -11.24 19.93 -6.75
N GLU A 114 -11.63 18.67 -6.91
CA GLU A 114 -11.86 17.75 -5.79
C GLU A 114 -10.67 16.84 -5.52
N TYR A 115 -10.64 16.27 -4.31
CA TYR A 115 -9.59 15.37 -3.87
C TYR A 115 -10.18 14.13 -3.20
N LEU A 116 -9.65 12.96 -3.57
CA LEU A 116 -9.88 11.68 -2.90
C LEU A 116 -8.54 11.09 -2.46
N ASP A 117 -8.42 10.67 -1.22
CA ASP A 117 -7.39 9.71 -0.81
C ASP A 117 -7.92 8.29 -0.94
N ALA A 118 -7.28 7.46 -1.75
CA ALA A 118 -7.74 6.12 -2.09
C ALA A 118 -6.61 5.08 -2.00
N PRO A 119 -5.89 4.97 -0.86
CA PRO A 119 -4.84 3.98 -0.71
C PRO A 119 -5.34 2.54 -0.89
N VAL A 120 -4.43 1.65 -1.27
CA VAL A 120 -4.76 0.29 -1.71
C VAL A 120 -4.12 -0.81 -0.86
N SER A 121 -4.72 -2.00 -0.90
CA SER A 121 -4.16 -3.25 -0.36
C SER A 121 -4.37 -4.41 -1.34
N GLY A 122 -3.47 -5.40 -1.33
CA GLY A 122 -3.48 -6.54 -2.26
C GLY A 122 -2.16 -6.78 -3.02
N GLY A 123 -1.21 -5.84 -2.91
CA GLY A 123 0.12 -5.95 -3.52
C GLY A 123 0.10 -5.99 -5.07
N GLU A 124 1.26 -6.27 -5.67
CA GLU A 124 1.42 -6.31 -7.12
C GLU A 124 0.49 -7.34 -7.78
N VAL A 125 0.29 -8.49 -7.13
CA VAL A 125 -0.62 -9.55 -7.60
C VAL A 125 -2.05 -9.01 -7.70
N GLY A 126 -2.52 -8.32 -6.66
CA GLY A 126 -3.85 -7.70 -6.65
C GLY A 126 -3.99 -6.61 -7.72
N ALA A 127 -2.94 -5.79 -7.91
CA ALA A 127 -2.91 -4.74 -8.93
C ALA A 127 -3.00 -5.30 -10.36
N LYS A 128 -2.22 -6.33 -10.69
CA LYS A 128 -2.27 -7.01 -11.99
C LYS A 128 -3.62 -7.67 -12.26
N ALA A 129 -4.23 -8.24 -11.22
CA ALA A 129 -5.51 -8.94 -11.32
C ALA A 129 -6.75 -8.04 -11.16
N ALA A 130 -6.59 -6.71 -11.11
CA ALA A 130 -7.68 -5.76 -10.86
C ALA A 130 -8.52 -6.12 -9.61
N SER A 131 -7.88 -6.63 -8.57
CA SER A 131 -8.54 -7.18 -7.37
C SER A 131 -8.13 -6.49 -6.08
N LEU A 132 -7.56 -5.29 -6.20
CA LEU A 132 -7.20 -4.46 -5.05
C LEU A 132 -8.39 -4.18 -4.14
N THR A 133 -8.10 -4.03 -2.86
CA THR A 133 -8.97 -3.34 -1.92
C THR A 133 -8.60 -1.86 -1.93
N ILE A 134 -9.57 -0.99 -2.21
CA ILE A 134 -9.40 0.46 -2.33
C ILE A 134 -10.22 1.13 -1.24
N MET A 135 -9.53 1.82 -0.33
CA MET A 135 -10.11 2.48 0.85
C MET A 135 -10.17 3.97 0.60
N VAL A 136 -11.35 4.52 0.33
CA VAL A 136 -11.49 5.90 -0.15
C VAL A 136 -11.93 6.85 0.97
N GLY A 137 -11.26 7.99 1.09
CA GLY A 137 -11.70 9.16 1.83
C GLY A 137 -12.06 10.30 0.86
N GLY A 138 -13.19 10.97 1.11
CA GLY A 138 -13.68 12.10 0.32
C GLY A 138 -15.20 12.22 0.32
N SER A 139 -15.73 13.07 -0.57
CA SER A 139 -17.18 13.25 -0.66
C SER A 139 -17.84 12.07 -1.38
N GLN A 140 -19.08 11.75 -1.01
CA GLN A 140 -19.88 10.72 -1.69
C GLN A 140 -20.03 11.01 -3.20
N ALA A 141 -20.30 12.26 -3.56
CA ALA A 141 -20.50 12.65 -4.96
C ALA A 141 -19.22 12.45 -5.81
N THR A 142 -18.06 12.81 -5.26
CA THR A 142 -16.77 12.62 -5.94
C THR A 142 -16.43 11.13 -6.02
N PHE A 143 -16.69 10.36 -4.95
CA PHE A 143 -16.53 8.91 -4.95
C PHE A 143 -17.37 8.23 -6.02
N ASP A 144 -18.66 8.54 -6.10
CA ASP A 144 -19.59 7.95 -7.09
C ASP A 144 -19.14 8.24 -8.52
N THR A 145 -18.58 9.43 -8.75
CA THR A 145 -18.01 9.85 -10.04
C THR A 145 -16.80 9.00 -10.43
N VAL A 146 -15.90 8.71 -9.50
CA VAL A 146 -14.64 7.97 -9.77
C VAL A 146 -14.82 6.46 -9.66
N LYS A 147 -15.89 5.98 -8.99
CA LYS A 147 -16.16 4.57 -8.71
C LYS A 147 -16.03 3.65 -9.95
N PRO A 148 -16.52 4.00 -11.15
CA PRO A 148 -16.33 3.16 -12.34
C PRO A 148 -14.85 2.94 -12.70
N LEU A 149 -13.97 3.91 -12.44
CA LEU A 149 -12.52 3.77 -12.67
C LEU A 149 -11.86 2.92 -11.56
N PHE A 150 -12.32 3.05 -10.32
CA PHE A 150 -11.86 2.19 -9.23
C PHE A 150 -12.21 0.71 -9.48
N ASP A 151 -13.40 0.43 -10.00
CA ASP A 151 -13.86 -0.94 -10.30
C ASP A 151 -13.04 -1.62 -11.41
N MET A 152 -12.28 -0.87 -12.21
CA MET A 152 -11.32 -1.41 -13.19
C MET A 152 -9.99 -1.81 -12.57
N MET A 153 -9.69 -1.36 -11.35
CA MET A 153 -8.42 -1.60 -10.66
C MET A 153 -8.57 -2.42 -9.37
N GLY A 154 -9.78 -2.47 -8.81
CA GLY A 154 -10.07 -3.10 -7.53
C GLY A 154 -11.36 -3.91 -7.54
N LYS A 155 -11.44 -4.84 -6.58
CA LYS A 155 -12.62 -5.67 -6.34
C LYS A 155 -13.43 -5.22 -5.13
N ASN A 156 -12.75 -4.73 -4.08
CA ASN A 156 -13.40 -4.22 -2.87
C ASN A 156 -13.12 -2.72 -2.80
N VAL A 157 -14.08 -1.90 -3.18
CA VAL A 157 -13.95 -0.44 -3.23
C VAL A 157 -14.97 0.16 -2.27
N SER A 158 -14.51 0.92 -1.28
CA SER A 158 -15.38 1.45 -0.22
C SER A 158 -15.04 2.88 0.12
N LEU A 159 -16.07 3.73 0.21
CA LEU A 159 -15.96 5.05 0.84
C LEU A 159 -15.99 4.85 2.36
N ILE A 160 -14.90 5.22 3.01
CA ILE A 160 -14.71 5.09 4.46
C ILE A 160 -15.27 6.31 5.20
N GLY A 161 -15.16 7.48 4.60
CA GLY A 161 -15.61 8.75 5.18
C GLY A 161 -15.00 9.94 4.45
N GLU A 162 -14.90 11.06 5.15
CA GLU A 162 -14.30 12.29 4.63
C GLU A 162 -12.80 12.13 4.31
N VAL A 163 -12.22 13.15 3.65
CA VAL A 163 -10.80 13.16 3.28
C VAL A 163 -9.89 12.84 4.48
N GLY A 164 -8.94 11.94 4.24
CA GLY A 164 -8.02 11.35 5.20
C GLY A 164 -8.52 10.05 5.82
N ALA A 165 -9.81 9.73 5.73
CA ALA A 165 -10.35 8.47 6.25
C ALA A 165 -9.82 7.24 5.50
N GLY A 166 -9.55 7.35 4.20
CA GLY A 166 -8.91 6.30 3.42
C GLY A 166 -7.50 5.98 3.94
N GLN A 167 -6.69 7.02 4.17
CA GLN A 167 -5.36 6.86 4.79
C GLN A 167 -5.44 6.27 6.20
N VAL A 168 -6.34 6.75 7.06
CA VAL A 168 -6.52 6.18 8.42
C VAL A 168 -6.91 4.70 8.35
N CYS A 169 -7.83 4.33 7.47
CA CYS A 169 -8.22 2.94 7.25
C CYS A 169 -7.03 2.08 6.79
N LYS A 170 -6.20 2.63 5.88
CA LYS A 170 -4.98 1.95 5.43
C LYS A 170 -3.99 1.76 6.57
N LEU A 171 -3.75 2.76 7.42
CA LEU A 171 -2.86 2.63 8.57
C LEU A 171 -3.37 1.58 9.56
N ALA A 172 -4.67 1.56 9.85
CA ALA A 172 -5.28 0.53 10.68
C ALA A 172 -5.08 -0.88 10.09
N ASN A 173 -5.24 -1.04 8.77
CA ASN A 173 -4.93 -2.29 8.08
C ASN A 173 -3.47 -2.71 8.29
N GLN A 174 -2.52 -1.78 8.13
CA GLN A 174 -1.09 -2.08 8.27
C GLN A 174 -0.67 -2.40 9.71
N VAL A 175 -1.34 -1.82 10.71
CA VAL A 175 -1.21 -2.18 12.13
C VAL A 175 -1.64 -3.62 12.37
N ILE A 176 -2.83 -4.01 11.90
CA ILE A 176 -3.35 -5.38 12.04
C ILE A 176 -2.42 -6.38 11.33
N VAL A 177 -2.00 -6.07 10.11
CA VAL A 177 -1.13 -6.96 9.33
C VAL A 177 0.20 -7.17 10.03
N ALA A 178 0.85 -6.11 10.54
CA ALA A 178 2.12 -6.25 11.26
C ALA A 178 1.95 -7.10 12.52
N ALA A 179 1.00 -6.75 13.40
CA ALA A 179 0.78 -7.48 14.64
C ALA A 179 0.42 -8.95 14.41
N THR A 180 -0.33 -9.26 13.35
CA THR A 180 -0.70 -10.64 13.03
C THR A 180 0.48 -11.44 12.47
N ILE A 181 1.33 -10.83 11.63
CA ILE A 181 2.56 -11.50 11.15
C ILE A 181 3.47 -11.82 12.33
N GLU A 182 3.58 -10.88 13.26
CA GLU A 182 4.39 -11.01 14.46
C GLU A 182 3.89 -12.16 15.34
N ALA A 183 2.60 -12.16 15.68
CA ALA A 183 1.97 -13.22 16.47
C ALA A 183 2.06 -14.61 15.81
N VAL A 184 1.93 -14.70 14.48
CA VAL A 184 2.14 -15.96 13.74
C VAL A 184 3.60 -16.39 13.84
N GLY A 185 4.54 -15.46 13.69
CA GLY A 185 5.96 -15.71 13.86
C GLY A 185 6.30 -16.25 15.26
N GLU A 186 5.80 -15.62 16.32
CA GLU A 186 6.00 -16.08 17.70
C GLU A 186 5.44 -17.50 17.91
N ALA A 187 4.20 -17.74 17.49
CA ALA A 187 3.54 -19.03 17.70
C ALA A 187 4.25 -20.18 16.96
N LEU A 188 4.66 -19.96 15.71
CA LEU A 188 5.37 -20.98 14.93
C LEU A 188 6.80 -21.21 15.43
N LEU A 189 7.48 -20.15 15.89
CA LEU A 189 8.79 -20.26 16.51
C LEU A 189 8.73 -21.04 17.82
N LEU A 190 7.75 -20.74 18.68
CA LEU A 190 7.50 -21.47 19.92
C LEU A 190 7.29 -22.97 19.64
N ALA A 191 6.40 -23.30 18.70
CA ALA A 191 6.15 -24.68 18.30
C ALA A 191 7.42 -25.38 17.81
N SER A 192 8.17 -24.71 16.92
CA SER A 192 9.42 -25.27 16.38
C SER A 192 10.46 -25.50 17.48
N LYS A 193 10.65 -24.54 18.38
CA LYS A 193 11.62 -24.66 19.48
C LYS A 193 11.21 -25.69 20.53
N ALA A 194 9.92 -25.96 20.66
CA ALA A 194 9.38 -27.06 21.46
C ALA A 194 9.48 -28.45 20.78
N GLY A 195 10.13 -28.54 19.61
CA GLY A 195 10.30 -29.79 18.87
C GLY A 195 9.08 -30.24 18.07
N VAL A 196 8.10 -29.34 17.87
CA VAL A 196 6.89 -29.62 17.09
C VAL A 196 7.04 -29.06 15.67
N ASP A 197 6.61 -29.83 14.68
CA ASP A 197 6.57 -29.40 13.27
C ASP A 197 5.63 -28.19 13.10
N ALA A 198 6.23 -27.02 12.82
CA ALA A 198 5.53 -25.76 12.66
C ALA A 198 4.52 -25.78 11.50
N GLU A 199 4.76 -26.53 10.43
CA GLU A 199 3.82 -26.64 9.31
C GLU A 199 2.58 -27.45 9.69
N LYS A 200 2.74 -28.49 10.51
CA LYS A 200 1.60 -29.23 11.08
C LYS A 200 0.80 -28.36 12.04
N VAL A 201 1.46 -27.58 12.90
CA VAL A 201 0.78 -26.62 13.80
C VAL A 201 0.01 -25.58 12.99
N ARG A 202 0.64 -24.97 11.99
CA ARG A 202 0.01 -24.01 11.08
C ARG A 202 -1.26 -24.58 10.46
N LYS A 203 -1.22 -25.82 9.95
CA LYS A 203 -2.40 -26.50 9.37
C LYS A 203 -3.51 -26.74 10.39
N ALA A 204 -3.16 -27.17 11.60
CA ALA A 204 -4.14 -27.40 12.66
C ALA A 204 -4.85 -26.10 13.08
N LEU A 205 -4.11 -24.98 13.17
CA LEU A 205 -4.64 -23.69 13.60
C LEU A 205 -5.56 -23.00 12.56
N MET A 206 -5.52 -23.41 11.29
CA MET A 206 -6.39 -22.85 10.23
C MET A 206 -7.89 -23.12 10.45
N GLY A 207 -8.25 -24.13 11.25
CA GLY A 207 -9.65 -24.49 11.50
C GLY A 207 -10.31 -23.77 12.68
N GLY A 208 -9.57 -22.94 13.42
CA GLY A 208 -10.04 -22.32 14.67
C GLY A 208 -9.94 -20.79 14.69
N PHE A 209 -10.08 -20.20 15.88
CA PHE A 209 -10.03 -18.75 16.08
C PHE A 209 -8.68 -18.09 15.72
N ALA A 210 -7.61 -18.87 15.62
CA ALA A 210 -6.31 -18.40 15.14
C ALA A 210 -6.27 -18.19 13.61
N SER A 211 -7.30 -18.63 12.89
CA SER A 211 -7.36 -18.55 11.43
C SER A 211 -7.36 -17.10 10.95
N SER A 212 -6.43 -16.81 10.04
CA SER A 212 -6.32 -15.51 9.37
C SER A 212 -5.63 -15.70 8.03
N ARG A 213 -5.80 -14.72 7.12
CA ARG A 213 -5.10 -14.73 5.83
C ARG A 213 -3.57 -14.72 6.01
N ILE A 214 -3.08 -14.10 7.08
CA ILE A 214 -1.66 -14.08 7.43
C ILE A 214 -1.17 -15.45 7.87
N LEU A 215 -1.91 -16.17 8.73
CA LEU A 215 -1.55 -17.54 9.11
C LEU A 215 -1.51 -18.47 7.89
N GLU A 216 -2.46 -18.32 6.97
CA GLU A 216 -2.53 -19.12 5.75
C GLU A 216 -1.34 -18.85 4.82
N VAL A 217 -1.07 -17.58 4.48
CA VAL A 217 -0.06 -17.21 3.47
C VAL A 217 1.31 -17.04 4.08
N HIS A 218 1.44 -16.19 5.10
CA HIS A 218 2.73 -15.82 5.69
C HIS A 218 3.24 -16.93 6.60
N GLY A 219 2.36 -17.62 7.32
CA GLY A 219 2.74 -18.82 8.05
C GLY A 219 3.37 -19.87 7.12
N GLU A 220 2.81 -20.10 5.93
CA GLU A 220 3.40 -21.01 4.94
C GLU A 220 4.75 -20.51 4.43
N ARG A 221 4.91 -19.21 4.20
CA ARG A 221 6.20 -18.62 3.83
C ARG A 221 7.26 -18.82 4.91
N MET A 222 6.90 -18.66 6.17
CA MET A 222 7.80 -18.87 7.31
C MET A 222 8.24 -20.33 7.39
N THR A 223 7.32 -21.29 7.28
CA THR A 223 7.63 -22.73 7.35
C THR A 223 8.40 -23.24 6.13
N LYS A 224 8.16 -22.66 4.95
CA LYS A 224 8.89 -22.99 3.71
C LYS A 224 10.14 -22.13 3.47
N ARG A 225 10.44 -21.18 4.35
CA ARG A 225 11.57 -20.23 4.25
C ARG A 225 11.55 -19.39 2.96
N THR A 226 10.37 -19.00 2.47
CA THR A 226 10.21 -18.24 1.23
C THR A 226 9.94 -16.75 1.49
N PHE A 227 11.02 -15.96 1.56
CA PHE A 227 10.95 -14.52 1.88
C PHE A 227 11.19 -13.60 0.68
N ASN A 228 11.02 -14.13 -0.54
CA ASN A 228 11.11 -13.33 -1.76
C ASN A 228 10.04 -12.21 -1.75
N PRO A 229 10.36 -11.01 -2.26
CA PRO A 229 9.52 -9.82 -2.07
C PRO A 229 8.08 -10.00 -2.56
N GLY A 230 7.10 -9.92 -1.65
CA GLY A 230 5.70 -9.63 -1.97
C GLY A 230 5.32 -8.22 -1.51
N PHE A 231 5.52 -7.95 -0.20
CA PHE A 231 5.50 -6.60 0.37
C PHE A 231 6.75 -6.40 1.23
N ARG A 232 7.65 -5.50 0.82
CA ARG A 232 8.98 -5.37 1.42
C ARG A 232 8.92 -4.82 2.85
N ILE A 233 9.80 -5.31 3.73
CA ILE A 233 9.94 -4.84 5.12
C ILE A 233 10.08 -3.32 5.18
N GLU A 234 10.92 -2.71 4.34
CA GLU A 234 11.11 -1.25 4.31
C GLU A 234 9.81 -0.47 4.04
N LEU A 235 8.89 -1.03 3.25
CA LEU A 235 7.60 -0.41 2.94
C LEU A 235 6.65 -0.53 4.12
N HIS A 236 6.66 -1.68 4.82
CA HIS A 236 5.86 -1.84 6.02
C HIS A 236 6.38 -0.98 7.18
N GLN A 237 7.71 -0.81 7.31
CA GLN A 237 8.30 0.14 8.25
C GLN A 237 7.83 1.57 8.00
N LYS A 238 7.77 1.99 6.74
CA LYS A 238 7.20 3.30 6.38
C LYS A 238 5.75 3.42 6.86
N ASP A 239 4.91 2.43 6.57
CA ASP A 239 3.50 2.45 6.98
C ASP A 239 3.33 2.47 8.52
N LEU A 240 4.16 1.72 9.25
CA LEU A 240 4.12 1.72 10.71
C LEU A 240 4.65 3.04 11.30
N ASN A 241 5.65 3.68 10.69
CA ASN A 241 6.07 5.04 11.07
C ASN A 241 4.93 6.06 10.88
N LEU A 242 4.17 5.96 9.79
CA LEU A 242 2.97 6.79 9.59
C LEU A 242 1.90 6.50 10.65
N ALA A 243 1.67 5.23 11.00
CA ALA A 243 0.74 4.84 12.05
C ALA A 243 1.15 5.38 13.43
N LEU A 244 2.42 5.24 13.80
CA LEU A 244 2.95 5.69 15.10
C LEU A 244 2.96 7.22 15.22
N SER A 245 3.34 7.94 14.17
CA SER A 245 3.29 9.41 14.16
C SER A 245 1.85 9.95 14.21
N THR A 246 0.92 9.30 13.51
CA THR A 246 -0.51 9.61 13.61
C THR A 246 -1.06 9.30 15.00
N ALA A 247 -0.67 8.18 15.61
CA ALA A 247 -1.08 7.82 16.95
C ALA A 247 -0.57 8.85 17.98
N GLN A 248 0.68 9.29 17.84
CA GLN A 248 1.26 10.33 18.69
C GLN A 248 0.49 11.66 18.61
N SER A 249 0.13 12.12 17.41
CA SER A 249 -0.61 13.37 17.24
C SER A 249 -2.04 13.32 17.78
N LEU A 250 -2.62 12.11 17.88
CA LEU A 250 -3.96 11.87 18.42
C LEU A 250 -3.95 11.46 19.91
N GLY A 251 -2.78 11.28 20.53
CA GLY A 251 -2.68 10.77 21.90
C GLY A 251 -3.11 9.30 22.06
N VAL A 252 -2.97 8.47 21.02
CA VAL A 252 -3.30 7.04 21.03
C VAL A 252 -2.04 6.22 21.30
N SER A 253 -2.11 5.27 22.23
CA SER A 253 -1.01 4.34 22.52
C SER A 253 -1.11 3.08 21.66
N LEU A 254 -0.08 2.79 20.85
CA LEU A 254 0.01 1.60 20.01
C LEU A 254 1.26 0.76 20.38
N PRO A 255 1.28 0.11 21.56
CA PRO A 255 2.49 -0.53 22.09
C PRO A 255 2.99 -1.66 21.18
N ASN A 256 2.12 -2.56 20.73
CA ASN A 256 2.52 -3.67 19.87
C ASN A 256 3.01 -3.18 18.50
N THR A 257 2.43 -2.09 17.97
CA THR A 257 2.92 -1.48 16.72
C THR A 257 4.35 -0.95 16.88
N ALA A 258 4.67 -0.33 18.02
CA ALA A 258 6.04 0.12 18.31
C ALA A 258 7.01 -1.07 18.40
N THR A 259 6.60 -2.18 19.03
CA THR A 259 7.37 -3.42 19.06
C THR A 259 7.58 -4.00 17.66
N CYS A 260 6.53 -4.11 16.83
CA CYS A 260 6.67 -4.59 15.45
C CYS A 260 7.62 -3.70 14.63
N GLN A 261 7.57 -2.38 14.81
CA GLN A 261 8.52 -1.46 14.17
C GLN A 261 9.96 -1.76 14.59
N ALA A 262 10.20 -2.05 15.87
CA ALA A 262 11.52 -2.44 16.36
C ALA A 262 11.99 -3.80 15.81
N LEU A 263 11.10 -4.78 15.68
CA LEU A 263 11.42 -6.08 15.05
C LEU A 263 11.78 -5.91 13.57
N PHE A 264 11.05 -5.07 12.83
CA PHE A 264 11.44 -4.74 11.47
C PHE A 264 12.78 -3.99 11.38
N ASN A 265 13.09 -3.11 12.36
CA ASN A 265 14.41 -2.49 12.44
C ASN A 265 15.52 -3.54 12.62
N ALA A 266 15.29 -4.57 13.44
CA ALA A 266 16.20 -5.69 13.57
C ALA A 266 16.38 -6.44 12.24
N CYS A 267 15.29 -6.80 11.55
CA CYS A 267 15.40 -7.39 10.20
C CYS A 267 16.22 -6.53 9.25
N ALA A 268 15.97 -5.21 9.21
CA ALA A 268 16.70 -4.29 8.36
C ALA A 268 18.21 -4.23 8.67
N ALA A 269 18.58 -4.27 9.96
CA ALA A 269 19.98 -4.32 10.39
C ALA A 269 20.69 -5.61 9.95
N HIS A 270 19.94 -6.69 9.79
CA HIS A 270 20.41 -7.98 9.28
C HIS A 270 20.24 -8.15 7.75
N GLY A 271 20.20 -7.04 7.00
CA GLY A 271 20.11 -7.07 5.53
C GLY A 271 18.71 -7.36 4.98
N GLY A 272 17.70 -7.39 5.83
CA GLY A 272 16.35 -7.84 5.51
C GLY A 272 15.40 -6.79 4.94
N LYS A 273 15.85 -5.57 4.65
CA LYS A 273 14.99 -4.48 4.14
C LYS A 273 14.14 -4.90 2.93
N ALA A 274 14.73 -5.69 2.04
CA ALA A 274 14.11 -6.11 0.80
C ALA A 274 13.27 -7.39 0.91
N TRP A 275 13.33 -8.10 2.04
CA TRP A 275 12.52 -9.32 2.23
C TRP A 275 11.04 -8.98 2.26
N ASP A 276 10.21 -9.97 1.90
CA ASP A 276 8.80 -9.91 2.26
C ASP A 276 8.64 -9.75 3.77
N HIS A 277 7.61 -9.02 4.20
CA HIS A 277 7.36 -8.77 5.62
C HIS A 277 7.07 -10.04 6.46
N SER A 278 6.77 -11.20 5.86
CA SER A 278 6.84 -12.49 6.57
C SER A 278 8.23 -12.80 7.15
N GLY A 279 9.28 -12.19 6.59
CA GLY A 279 10.65 -12.24 7.10
C GLY A 279 10.84 -11.62 8.49
N MET A 280 9.83 -10.94 9.05
CA MET A 280 9.84 -10.49 10.44
C MET A 280 10.11 -11.64 11.42
N VAL A 281 9.71 -12.87 11.09
CA VAL A 281 9.99 -14.05 11.91
C VAL A 281 11.48 -14.20 12.21
N ARG A 282 12.37 -13.77 11.30
CA ARG A 282 13.82 -13.85 11.49
C ARG A 282 14.31 -13.02 12.67
N ALA A 283 13.66 -11.89 12.97
CA ALA A 283 13.99 -11.11 14.17
C ALA A 283 13.73 -11.92 15.44
N LEU A 284 12.62 -12.66 15.48
CA LEU A 284 12.29 -13.54 16.61
C LEU A 284 13.26 -14.73 16.68
N GLU A 285 13.64 -15.31 15.53
CA GLU A 285 14.62 -16.39 15.44
C GLU A 285 15.99 -15.96 16.01
N TYR A 286 16.42 -14.73 15.74
CA TYR A 286 17.65 -14.16 16.32
C TYR A 286 17.57 -14.02 17.84
N LEU A 287 16.42 -13.60 18.36
CA LEU A 287 16.21 -13.44 19.82
C LEU A 287 16.10 -14.79 20.54
N ALA A 288 15.62 -15.82 19.84
CA ALA A 288 15.47 -17.16 20.38
C ALA A 288 16.68 -18.06 20.15
N ASP A 289 17.66 -17.66 19.34
CA ASP A 289 18.75 -18.53 18.87
C ASP A 289 18.22 -19.87 18.31
N HIS A 290 17.18 -19.79 17.49
CA HIS A 290 16.51 -20.96 16.90
C HIS A 290 15.79 -20.55 15.61
N GLU A 291 16.07 -21.23 14.50
CA GLU A 291 15.30 -21.06 13.26
C GLU A 291 14.14 -22.05 13.15
N ILE A 292 13.00 -21.61 12.63
CA ILE A 292 11.89 -22.53 12.33
C ILE A 292 12.37 -23.60 11.35
N GLY A 293 12.18 -24.87 11.75
CA GLY A 293 12.63 -26.04 10.98
C GLY A 293 14.05 -26.52 11.31
N GLN A 294 14.77 -25.83 12.22
CA GLN A 294 16.02 -26.34 12.78
C GLN A 294 15.71 -27.54 13.69
N ASN A 295 16.36 -28.68 13.45
CA ASN A 295 16.29 -29.82 14.35
C ASN A 295 17.02 -29.45 15.65
N THR A 296 16.33 -29.48 16.78
CA THR A 296 16.99 -29.45 18.10
C THR A 296 17.82 -30.71 18.21
N ALA A 297 19.15 -30.59 18.26
CA ALA A 297 20.02 -31.72 18.51
C ALA A 297 19.59 -32.37 19.83
N SER A 298 19.21 -33.65 19.75
CA SER A 298 18.85 -34.51 20.90
C SER A 298 20.02 -34.69 21.85
#